data_AF-A0A8K0M0H5-F1
#
_entry.id   AF-A0A8K0M0H5-F1
#
_cell.length_a   1.000
_cell.length_b   1.000
_cell.length_c   1.000
_cell.angle_alpha   90.00
_cell.angle_beta   90.00
_cell.angle_gamma   90.00
#
_symmetry.space_group_name_H-M   'P 1'
#
loop_
_entity.id
_entity.type
_entity.pdbx_description
1 polymer ?
#
loop_
_entity_poly.entity_id
_entity_poly.type
_entity_poly.pdbx_seq_one_letter_code
_entity_poly.pdbx_strand_id
1 'polypeptide(L)'
;MATQAVRFEFHCMETDGKLRVVHEIPRSLLNVDTRLAQSDAEYQQRFADALRPIFKEHEPACKAMSGPSCANCGSPTVKALQTTQSWLHRPGDPMVLVWVYPACGEEHCRTQILQASLEVTAEANEERE
;
A
#
# COMPACT_ATOMS: atom_id res chain seq x y z
N MET A 1 23.94 -5.23 4.83
CA MET A 1 22.90 -5.81 3.93
C MET A 1 22.71 -4.85 2.78
N ALA A 2 22.70 -5.31 1.53
CA ALA A 2 22.58 -4.42 0.39
C ALA A 2 21.13 -3.92 0.25
N THR A 3 20.94 -2.61 0.20
CA THR A 3 19.65 -1.94 0.00
C THR A 3 19.57 -1.33 -1.41
N GLN A 4 18.37 -0.98 -1.83
CA GLN A 4 18.13 -0.23 -3.06
C GLN A 4 16.94 0.69 -2.86
N ALA A 5 17.03 1.90 -3.44
CA ALA A 5 15.97 2.89 -3.42
C ALA A 5 14.77 2.40 -4.24
N VAL A 6 13.59 2.49 -3.64
CA VAL A 6 12.30 2.12 -4.22
C VAL A 6 11.33 3.26 -4.02
N ARG A 7 10.55 3.55 -5.06
CA ARG A 7 9.53 4.59 -5.02
C ARG A 7 8.27 4.07 -4.36
N PHE A 8 7.76 4.81 -3.38
CA PHE A 8 6.47 4.56 -2.75
C PHE A 8 5.50 5.67 -3.18
N GLU A 9 4.34 5.28 -3.73
CA GLU A 9 3.25 6.20 -4.07
C GLU A 9 2.05 5.89 -3.17
N PHE A 10 1.79 6.78 -2.22
CA PHE A 10 0.65 6.69 -1.33
C PHE A 10 -0.53 7.47 -1.90
N HIS A 11 -1.65 6.77 -2.10
CA HIS A 11 -2.92 7.32 -2.56
C HIS A 11 -3.87 7.44 -1.37
N CYS A 12 -4.08 8.65 -0.88
CA CYS A 12 -4.75 8.89 0.39
C CYS A 12 -6.24 9.25 0.21
N MET A 13 -7.01 8.38 -0.47
CA MET A 13 -8.43 8.57 -0.87
C MET A 13 -8.66 9.76 -1.85
N GLU A 14 -9.89 9.87 -2.40
CA GLU A 14 -10.54 10.84 -3.34
C GLU A 14 -9.93 12.22 -3.58
N THR A 15 -9.06 12.73 -2.73
CA THR A 15 -8.22 13.87 -3.10
C THR A 15 -7.14 13.42 -4.09
N ASP A 16 -6.86 14.24 -5.12
CA ASP A 16 -5.68 14.08 -5.99
C ASP A 16 -4.33 14.12 -5.23
N GLY A 17 -4.36 14.16 -3.90
CA GLY A 17 -3.24 14.11 -2.98
C GLY A 17 -2.54 12.75 -3.03
N LYS A 18 -1.50 12.69 -3.85
CA LYS A 18 -0.52 11.59 -3.86
C LYS A 18 0.70 11.99 -3.05
N LEU A 19 1.06 11.18 -2.06
CA LEU A 19 2.33 11.32 -1.36
C LEU A 19 3.36 10.38 -2.00
N ARG A 20 4.37 10.96 -2.64
CA ARG A 20 5.48 10.22 -3.25
C ARG A 20 6.71 10.34 -2.38
N VAL A 21 7.23 9.20 -1.95
CA VAL A 21 8.44 9.12 -1.13
C VAL A 21 9.35 8.03 -1.67
N VAL A 22 10.64 8.10 -1.33
CA VAL A 22 11.63 7.10 -1.71
C VAL A 22 12.20 6.50 -0.45
N HIS A 23 12.20 5.17 -0.36
CA HIS A 23 12.79 4.44 0.75
C HIS A 23 13.76 3.39 0.27
N GLU A 24 14.79 3.15 1.08
CA GLU A 24 15.68 2.04 0.87
C GLU A 24 15.06 0.75 1.40
N ILE A 25 14.96 -0.28 0.56
CA ILE A 25 14.52 -1.62 0.98
C ILE A 25 15.60 -2.67 0.71
N PRO A 26 15.59 -3.81 1.42
CA PRO A 26 16.53 -4.89 1.17
C PRO A 26 16.46 -5.40 -0.28
N ARG A 27 17.61 -5.55 -0.93
CA ARG A 27 17.70 -6.07 -2.31
C ARG A 27 17.15 -7.49 -2.45
N SER A 28 17.07 -8.25 -1.37
CA SER A 28 16.42 -9.58 -1.35
C SER A 28 14.92 -9.54 -1.65
N LEU A 29 14.29 -8.37 -1.59
CA LEU A 29 12.89 -8.17 -1.95
C LEU A 29 12.70 -7.77 -3.42
N LEU A 30 13.79 -7.52 -4.15
CA LEU A 30 13.75 -7.04 -5.53
C LEU A 30 14.00 -8.17 -6.51
N ASN A 31 13.43 -8.03 -7.72
CA ASN A 31 13.58 -8.96 -8.84
C ASN A 31 13.21 -10.42 -8.49
N VAL A 32 12.37 -10.61 -7.46
CA VAL A 32 11.82 -11.91 -7.12
C VAL A 32 10.69 -12.23 -8.10
N ASP A 33 10.66 -13.46 -8.57
CA ASP A 33 9.59 -13.99 -9.42
C ASP A 33 8.23 -13.78 -8.73
N THR A 34 7.25 -13.24 -9.46
CA THR A 34 5.94 -12.87 -8.89
C THR A 34 5.16 -14.08 -8.38
N ARG A 35 5.29 -15.23 -9.02
CA ARG A 35 4.64 -16.48 -8.58
C ARG A 35 5.30 -17.00 -7.31
N LEU A 36 6.63 -16.94 -7.24
CA LEU A 36 7.36 -17.30 -6.03
C LEU A 36 6.96 -16.38 -4.87
N ALA A 37 6.95 -15.07 -5.08
CA ALA A 37 6.57 -14.07 -4.09
C ALA A 37 5.14 -14.26 -3.54
N GLN A 38 4.22 -14.76 -4.36
CA GLN A 38 2.84 -15.07 -3.95
C GLN A 38 2.72 -16.38 -3.16
N SER A 39 3.59 -17.36 -3.42
CA SER A 39 3.54 -18.68 -2.79
C SER A 39 4.45 -18.85 -1.56
N ASP A 40 5.47 -17.99 -1.42
CA ASP A 40 6.48 -18.07 -0.36
C ASP A 40 6.06 -17.22 0.86
N ALA A 41 5.63 -17.90 1.92
CA ALA A 41 5.25 -17.26 3.18
C ALA A 41 6.41 -16.55 3.89
N GLU A 42 7.65 -17.05 3.75
CA GLU A 42 8.83 -16.40 4.33
C GLU A 42 9.15 -15.10 3.58
N TYR A 43 9.03 -15.11 2.25
CA TYR A 43 9.10 -13.89 1.45
C TYR A 43 8.04 -12.87 1.88
N GLN A 44 6.77 -13.29 2.00
CA GLN A 44 5.69 -12.40 2.42
C GLN A 44 5.93 -11.80 3.81
N GLN A 45 6.45 -12.59 4.74
CA GLN A 45 6.81 -12.11 6.07
C GLN A 45 7.96 -11.09 6.01
N ARG A 46 9.04 -11.38 5.29
CA ARG A 46 10.17 -10.45 5.10
C ARG A 46 9.73 -9.15 4.41
N PHE A 47 8.85 -9.26 3.43
CA PHE A 47 8.24 -8.11 2.76
C PHE A 47 7.42 -7.27 3.75
N ALA A 48 6.54 -7.90 4.52
CA ALA A 48 5.73 -7.20 5.52
C ALA A 48 6.59 -6.52 6.59
N ASP A 49 7.63 -7.21 7.07
CA ASP A 49 8.52 -6.68 8.11
C ASP A 49 9.36 -5.50 7.62
N ALA A 50 9.81 -5.54 6.35
CA ALA A 50 10.57 -4.45 5.76
C ALA A 50 9.71 -3.21 5.44
N LEU A 51 8.47 -3.41 5.00
CA LEU A 51 7.64 -2.30 4.51
C LEU A 51 6.71 -1.72 5.59
N ARG A 52 6.32 -2.48 6.61
CA ARG A 52 5.45 -2.02 7.69
C ARG A 52 5.96 -0.74 8.40
N PRO A 53 7.26 -0.56 8.68
CA PRO A 53 7.77 0.69 9.25
C PRO A 53 7.51 1.89 8.33
N ILE A 54 7.76 1.73 7.03
CA ILE A 54 7.53 2.77 6.00
C ILE A 54 6.05 3.14 5.96
N PHE A 55 5.16 2.15 5.99
CA PHE A 55 3.72 2.40 5.97
C PHE A 55 3.25 3.16 7.21
N LYS A 56 3.78 2.83 8.40
CA LYS A 56 3.46 3.53 9.65
C LYS A 56 4.00 4.96 9.69
N GLU A 57 5.16 5.19 9.09
CA GLU A 57 5.77 6.53 9.01
C GLU A 57 4.89 7.50 8.22
N HIS A 58 4.30 7.05 7.11
CA HIS A 58 3.51 7.89 6.19
C HIS A 58 2.00 7.84 6.41
N GLU A 59 1.52 6.91 7.25
CA GLU A 59 0.10 6.81 7.63
C GLU A 59 -0.48 8.13 8.17
N PRO A 60 0.16 8.86 9.09
CA PRO A 60 -0.39 10.11 9.62
C PRO A 60 -0.56 11.19 8.55
N ALA A 61 0.40 11.29 7.61
CA ALA A 61 0.34 12.23 6.51
C ALA A 61 -0.83 11.92 5.56
N CYS A 62 -1.00 10.64 5.20
CA CYS A 62 -2.18 10.25 4.42
C CYS A 62 -3.49 10.47 5.16
N LYS A 63 -3.55 10.15 6.46
CA LYS A 63 -4.75 10.34 7.28
C LYS A 63 -5.15 11.83 7.36
N ALA A 64 -4.17 12.73 7.40
CA ALA A 64 -4.42 14.17 7.36
C ALA A 64 -5.03 14.62 6.01
N MET A 65 -4.66 13.95 4.90
CA MET A 65 -5.18 14.26 3.56
C MET A 65 -6.53 13.60 3.26
N SER A 66 -6.80 12.41 3.79
CA SER A 66 -7.99 11.60 3.48
C SER A 66 -9.29 12.09 4.14
N GLY A 67 -9.24 13.15 4.93
CA GLY A 67 -10.40 13.70 5.63
C GLY A 67 -10.84 12.91 6.89
N PRO A 68 -11.78 13.47 7.68
CA PRO A 68 -12.12 12.95 9.01
C PRO A 68 -13.15 11.81 8.99
N SER A 69 -13.67 11.42 7.82
CA SER A 69 -14.82 10.52 7.67
C SER A 69 -14.43 9.18 7.06
N CYS A 70 -15.11 8.12 7.51
CA CYS A 70 -14.94 6.76 7.03
C CYS A 70 -15.35 6.66 5.56
N ALA A 71 -14.51 6.01 4.76
CA ALA A 71 -14.71 5.76 3.33
C ALA A 71 -16.08 5.15 3.00
N ASN A 72 -16.59 4.31 3.90
CA ASN A 72 -17.77 3.51 3.64
C ASN A 72 -19.07 4.13 4.17
N CYS A 73 -19.04 4.68 5.39
CA CYS A 73 -20.26 5.09 6.11
C CYS A 73 -20.29 6.55 6.56
N GLY A 74 -19.21 7.32 6.31
CA GLY A 74 -19.13 8.74 6.70
C GLY A 74 -18.88 9.01 8.18
N SER A 75 -19.01 8.01 9.06
CA SER A 75 -18.70 8.13 10.50
C SER A 75 -17.26 8.58 10.77
N PRO A 76 -16.95 9.16 11.94
CA PRO A 76 -15.59 9.60 12.26
C PRO A 76 -14.54 8.49 12.13
N THR A 77 -13.42 8.83 11.51
CA THR A 77 -12.31 7.93 11.27
C THR A 77 -11.45 7.74 12.51
N VAL A 78 -11.27 6.49 12.91
CA VAL A 78 -10.38 6.12 14.02
C VAL A 78 -9.07 5.52 13.53
N LYS A 79 -9.09 4.79 12.40
CA LYS A 79 -7.94 4.06 11.85
C LYS A 79 -7.81 4.25 10.34
N ALA A 80 -6.62 4.05 9.80
CA ALA A 80 -6.40 3.91 8.38
C ALA A 80 -6.33 2.43 7.99
N LEU A 81 -6.97 2.06 6.90
CA LEU A 81 -6.79 0.77 6.23
C LEU A 81 -5.86 0.99 5.05
N GLN A 82 -4.88 0.11 4.90
CA GLN A 82 -3.91 0.22 3.82
C GLN A 82 -3.97 -1.04 2.97
N THR A 83 -4.05 -0.87 1.66
CA THR A 83 -3.82 -1.95 0.70
C THR A 83 -2.64 -1.61 -0.18
N THR A 84 -1.87 -2.63 -0.54
CA THR A 84 -0.56 -2.44 -1.14
C THR A 84 -0.43 -3.26 -2.42
N GLN A 85 0.21 -2.67 -3.41
CA GLN A 85 0.63 -3.32 -4.63
C GLN A 85 2.10 -3.03 -4.85
N SER A 86 2.82 -3.97 -5.45
CA SER A 86 4.25 -3.80 -5.66
C SER A 86 4.70 -4.36 -7.00
N TRP A 87 5.57 -3.62 -7.66
CA TRP A 87 6.24 -3.99 -8.91
C TRP A 87 7.74 -4.08 -8.68
N LEU A 88 8.13 -4.75 -7.59
CA LEU A 88 9.54 -4.95 -7.23
C LEU A 88 10.28 -5.89 -8.19
N HIS A 89 9.55 -6.61 -9.04
CA HIS A 89 10.09 -7.47 -10.08
C HIS A 89 10.53 -6.69 -11.33
N ARG A 90 10.14 -5.41 -11.49
CA ARG A 90 10.48 -4.60 -12.67
C ARG A 90 11.90 -4.05 -12.55
N PRO A 91 12.84 -4.46 -13.43
CA PRO A 91 14.18 -3.89 -13.43
C PRO A 91 14.12 -2.42 -13.89
N GLY A 92 14.73 -1.53 -13.11
CA GLY A 92 14.89 -0.10 -13.45
C GLY A 92 14.07 0.87 -12.60
N ASP A 93 12.76 0.62 -12.41
CA ASP A 93 11.87 1.46 -11.59
C ASP A 93 11.02 0.60 -10.63
N PRO A 94 11.64 -0.05 -9.63
CA PRO A 94 10.89 -0.77 -8.62
C PRO A 94 10.05 0.20 -7.80
N MET A 95 8.77 -0.13 -7.66
CA MET A 95 7.83 0.73 -6.93
C MET A 95 6.83 -0.07 -6.09
N VAL A 96 6.31 0.60 -5.07
CA VAL A 96 5.22 0.14 -4.22
C VAL A 96 4.13 1.21 -4.22
N LEU A 97 2.90 0.80 -4.49
CA LEU A 97 1.73 1.66 -4.39
C LEU A 97 0.97 1.27 -3.13
N VAL A 98 0.58 2.28 -2.35
CA VAL A 98 -0.15 2.10 -1.10
C VAL A 98 -1.43 2.91 -1.16
N TRP A 99 -2.59 2.25 -1.19
CA TRP A 99 -3.86 2.92 -1.02
C TRP A 99 -4.19 3.04 0.46
N VAL A 100 -4.54 4.24 0.91
CA VAL A 100 -4.86 4.51 2.31
C VAL A 100 -6.31 4.98 2.41
N TYR A 101 -7.11 4.22 3.14
CA TYR A 101 -8.54 4.45 3.31
C TYR A 101 -8.86 4.77 4.77
N PRO A 102 -9.48 5.92 5.07
CA PRO A 102 -9.99 6.23 6.40
C PRO A 102 -11.14 5.29 6.78
N ALA A 103 -11.08 4.71 7.99
CA ALA A 103 -12.08 3.76 8.48
C ALA A 103 -12.52 4.05 9.93
N CYS A 104 -13.80 3.82 10.19
CA CYS A 104 -14.45 4.05 11.50
C CYS A 104 -14.13 2.98 12.57
N GLY A 105 -13.48 1.87 12.21
CA GLY A 105 -13.17 0.79 13.16
C GLY A 105 -14.02 -0.45 12.97
N GLU A 106 -15.28 -0.28 12.56
CA GLU A 106 -16.26 -1.34 12.37
C GLU A 106 -15.82 -2.38 11.33
N GLU A 107 -16.02 -3.66 11.66
CA GLU A 107 -15.60 -4.77 10.81
C GLU A 107 -16.30 -4.72 9.44
N HIS A 108 -17.60 -4.45 9.43
CA HIS A 108 -18.37 -4.37 8.19
C HIS A 108 -17.82 -3.30 7.23
N CYS A 109 -17.45 -2.12 7.76
CA CYS A 109 -16.82 -1.07 6.95
C CYS A 109 -15.45 -1.49 6.46
N ARG A 110 -14.65 -2.18 7.30
CA ARG A 110 -13.36 -2.73 6.86
C ARG A 110 -13.52 -3.69 5.69
N THR A 111 -14.45 -4.64 5.78
CA THR A 111 -14.66 -5.64 4.74
C THR A 111 -15.09 -4.99 3.43
N GLN A 112 -16.03 -4.04 3.45
CA GLN A 112 -16.46 -3.32 2.26
C GLN A 112 -15.33 -2.52 1.61
N ILE A 113 -14.55 -1.78 2.41
CA ILE A 113 -13.40 -1.00 1.91
C ILE A 113 -12.37 -1.92 1.26
N LEU A 114 -12.06 -3.06 1.89
CA LEU A 114 -11.10 -4.02 1.33
C LEU A 114 -11.62 -4.62 0.03
N GLN A 115 -12.91 -4.98 -0.05
CA GLN A 115 -13.51 -5.49 -1.28
C GLN A 115 -13.45 -4.46 -2.42
N ALA A 116 -13.89 -3.22 -2.17
CA ALA A 116 -13.81 -2.14 -3.16
C ALA A 116 -12.36 -1.87 -3.59
N SER A 117 -11.41 -1.94 -2.65
CA SER A 117 -10.00 -1.73 -2.98
C SER A 117 -9.43 -2.80 -3.89
N LEU A 118 -9.94 -4.05 -3.84
CA LEU A 118 -9.51 -5.12 -4.73
C LEU A 118 -9.82 -4.79 -6.20
N GLU A 119 -10.97 -4.16 -6.44
CA GLU A 119 -11.39 -3.71 -7.78
C GLU A 119 -10.47 -2.61 -8.30
N VAL A 120 -10.21 -1.57 -7.49
CA VAL A 120 -9.29 -0.47 -7.85
C VAL A 120 -7.86 -0.99 -8.09
N THR A 121 -7.41 -1.95 -7.29
CA THR A 121 -6.10 -2.57 -7.48
C THR A 121 -6.02 -3.40 -8.77
N ALA A 122 -7.12 -4.03 -9.20
CA ALA A 122 -7.14 -4.75 -10.46
C ALA A 122 -6.98 -3.79 -11.66
N GLU A 123 -7.72 -2.68 -11.67
CA GLU A 123 -7.63 -1.65 -12.71
C GLU A 123 -6.22 -1.04 -12.80
N ALA A 124 -5.62 -0.70 -11.64
CA ALA A 124 -4.28 -0.13 -11.59
C ALA A 124 -3.17 -1.09 -12.09
N ASN A 125 -3.41 -2.41 -12.05
CA ASN A 125 -2.53 -3.39 -12.65
C ASN A 125 -2.67 -3.40 -14.18
N GLU A 126 -3.91 -3.42 -14.70
CA GLU A 126 -4.19 -3.44 -16.15
C GLU A 126 -3.65 -2.20 -16.87
N GLU A 127 -3.76 -1.02 -16.27
CA GLU A 127 -3.22 0.23 -16.86
C GLU A 127 -1.69 0.28 -16.94
N ARG A 128 -1.01 -0.60 -16.19
CA ARG A 128 0.45 -0.57 -16.02
C ARG A 128 1.18 -1.74 -16.65
N GLU A 129 0.47 -2.72 -17.21
CA GLU A 129 1.02 -3.80 -18.06
C GLU A 129 1.19 -3.33 -19.52
#